data_AF-A0A0B0D9S9-F1
#
_entry.id   AF-A0A0B0D9S9-F1
#
_cell.length_a   1.000
_cell.length_b   1.000
_cell.length_c   1.000
_cell.angle_alpha   90.00
_cell.angle_beta   90.00
_cell.angle_gamma   90.00
#
_symmetry.space_group_name_H-M   'P 1'
#
loop_
_entity.id
_entity.type
_entity.pdbx_description
1 polymer ?
#
loop_
_entity_poly.entity_id
_entity_poly.type
_entity_poly.pdbx_seq_one_letter_code
_entity_poly.pdbx_strand_id
1 'polypeptide(L)'
;MVGGRSIVLAYVLWFFLGNFGVHKFYLAQPFQGIFYLVLSAIGWLTVGILIGWFFLGLLWLLMLIDLFVIPLRVGTLNARLARRVGGY
;
A
#
# COMPACT_ATOMS: atom_id res chain seq x y z
N MET A 1 0.28 13.45 -22.56
CA MET A 1 -0.34 13.43 -21.23
C MET A 1 0.65 12.79 -20.27
N VAL A 2 1.20 13.53 -19.30
CA VAL A 2 2.09 12.93 -18.30
C VAL A 2 1.26 11.90 -17.52
N GLY A 3 1.59 10.62 -17.64
CA GLY A 3 0.88 9.53 -16.99
C GLY A 3 1.03 9.61 -15.47
N GLY A 4 0.15 10.38 -14.82
CA GLY A 4 0.01 10.40 -13.37
C GLY A 4 -0.37 9.01 -12.86
N ARG A 5 -0.02 8.71 -11.60
CA ARG A 5 -0.47 7.49 -10.94
C ARG A 5 -1.98 7.57 -10.77
N SER A 6 -2.69 6.49 -11.11
CA SER A 6 -4.13 6.43 -11.02
C SER A 6 -4.56 6.06 -9.61
N ILE A 7 -5.37 6.90 -8.99
CA ILE A 7 -5.93 6.67 -7.66
C ILE A 7 -6.84 5.45 -7.66
N VAL A 8 -7.60 5.26 -8.75
CA VAL A 8 -8.51 4.13 -8.94
C VAL A 8 -7.72 2.84 -8.97
N LEU A 9 -6.61 2.82 -9.72
CA LEU A 9 -5.75 1.64 -9.77
C LEU A 9 -5.14 1.31 -8.40
N ALA A 10 -4.74 2.32 -7.64
CA ALA A 10 -4.23 2.13 -6.28
C ALA A 10 -5.30 1.52 -5.34
N TYR A 11 -6.57 1.95 -5.45
CA TYR A 11 -7.68 1.33 -4.70
C TYR A 11 -7.99 -0.09 -5.16
N VAL A 12 -7.94 -0.37 -6.47
CA VAL A 12 -8.11 -1.74 -7.00
C VAL A 12 -7.01 -2.67 -6.47
N LEU A 13 -5.75 -2.23 -6.50
CA LEU A 13 -4.61 -2.96 -5.93
C LEU A 13 -4.77 -3.16 -4.42
N TRP A 14 -5.28 -2.15 -3.71
CA TRP A 14 -5.52 -2.24 -2.27
C TRP A 14 -6.66 -3.22 -1.94
N PHE A 15 -7.74 -3.27 -2.74
CA PHE A 15 -8.85 -4.18 -2.49
C PHE A 15 -8.49 -5.63 -2.80
N PHE A 16 -7.85 -5.91 -3.94
CA PHE A 16 -7.52 -7.27 -4.36
C PHE A 16 -6.23 -7.81 -3.72
N LEU A 17 -5.19 -6.97 -3.62
CA LEU A 17 -3.85 -7.38 -3.16
C LEU A 17 -3.42 -6.66 -1.88
N GLY A 18 -4.34 -6.01 -1.15
CA GLY A 18 -4.03 -5.29 0.08
C GLY A 18 -3.45 -6.17 1.17
N ASN A 19 -3.91 -7.42 1.27
CA ASN A 19 -3.38 -8.40 2.21
C ASN A 19 -1.92 -8.78 1.93
N PHE A 20 -1.46 -8.63 0.68
CA PHE A 20 -0.07 -8.82 0.27
C PHE A 20 0.75 -7.52 0.26
N GLY A 21 0.12 -6.36 0.49
CA GLY A 21 0.78 -5.05 0.49
C GLY A 21 1.19 -4.52 -0.89
N VAL A 22 0.64 -5.06 -1.99
CA VAL A 22 1.12 -4.73 -3.35
C VAL A 22 0.80 -3.29 -3.77
N HIS A 23 -0.27 -2.70 -3.22
CA HIS A 23 -0.60 -1.29 -3.42
C HIS A 23 0.53 -0.34 -2.96
N LYS A 24 1.31 -0.70 -1.93
CA LYS A 24 2.47 0.09 -1.47
C LYS A 24 3.59 0.13 -2.50
N PHE A 25 3.82 -0.98 -3.23
CA PHE A 25 4.82 -1.02 -4.29
C PHE A 25 4.43 -0.10 -5.45
N TYR A 26 3.14 -0.07 -5.81
CA TYR A 26 2.62 0.86 -6.81
C TYR A 26 2.80 2.34 -6.41
N LEU A 27 2.67 2.63 -5.11
CA LEU A 27 2.89 3.97 -4.54
C LEU A 27 4.37 4.30 -4.29
N ALA A 28 5.31 3.54 -4.83
CA ALA A 28 6.76 3.71 -4.63
C ALA A 28 7.19 3.66 -3.15
N GLN A 29 6.56 2.79 -2.35
CA GLN A 29 6.88 2.55 -0.94
C GLN A 29 7.31 1.09 -0.71
N PRO A 30 8.45 0.64 -1.26
CA PRO A 30 8.86 -0.78 -1.23
C PRO A 30 9.07 -1.30 0.20
N PHE A 31 9.64 -0.49 1.09
CA PHE A 31 9.84 -0.87 2.50
C PHE A 31 8.52 -1.19 3.23
N GLN A 32 7.49 -0.37 3.02
CA GLN A 32 6.18 -0.63 3.63
C GLN A 32 5.47 -1.81 2.96
N GLY A 33 5.64 -2.00 1.64
CA GLY A 33 5.10 -3.18 0.95
C GLY A 33 5.70 -4.48 1.47
N ILE A 34 7.03 -4.53 1.66
CA ILE A 34 7.72 -5.69 2.25
C ILE A 34 7.25 -5.92 3.68
N PHE A 35 7.08 -4.85 4.47
CA PHE A 35 6.56 -4.97 5.84
C PHE A 35 5.18 -5.66 5.86
N TYR A 36 4.26 -5.27 4.98
CA TYR A 36 2.93 -5.91 4.89
C TYR A 36 3.03 -7.36 4.43
N LEU A 37 3.91 -7.65 3.47
CA LEU A 37 4.10 -9.01 2.97
C LEU A 37 4.59 -9.93 4.10
N VAL A 38 5.60 -9.50 4.86
CA VAL A 38 6.14 -10.23 6.02
C VAL A 38 5.08 -10.35 7.12
N LEU A 39 4.37 -9.27 7.43
CA LEU A 39 3.32 -9.27 8.46
C LEU A 39 2.17 -10.22 8.10
N SER A 40 1.76 -10.25 6.83
CA SER A 40 0.74 -11.19 6.35
C SER A 40 1.25 -12.63 6.36
N ALA A 41 2.51 -12.87 5.96
CA ALA A 41 3.10 -14.20 5.93
C ALA A 41 3.22 -14.78 7.35
N ILE A 42 3.73 -13.98 8.30
CA ILE A 42 3.82 -14.37 9.70
C ILE A 42 2.41 -14.51 10.31
N GLY A 43 1.49 -13.59 10.02
CA GLY A 43 0.11 -13.64 10.51
C GLY A 43 -0.63 -14.90 10.08
N TRP A 44 -0.52 -15.28 8.81
CA TRP A 44 -1.08 -16.53 8.30
C TRP A 44 -0.37 -17.78 8.83
N LEU A 45 0.96 -17.75 8.96
CA LEU A 45 1.75 -18.88 9.50
C LEU A 45 1.44 -19.15 10.98
N THR A 46 1.21 -18.09 11.76
CA THR A 46 0.97 -18.16 13.21
C THR A 46 -0.52 -18.19 13.59
N VAL A 47 -1.43 -18.20 12.61
CA VAL A 47 -2.88 -18.24 12.85
C VAL A 47 -3.30 -19.48 13.64
N GLY A 48 -2.63 -20.61 13.43
CA GLY A 48 -2.90 -21.87 14.15
C GLY A 48 -2.61 -21.81 15.65
N ILE A 49 -1.81 -20.84 16.12
CA ILE A 49 -1.40 -20.69 17.53
C ILE A 49 -2.19 -19.54 18.20
N LEU A 50 -3.27 -19.05 17.57
CA LEU A 50 -4.05 -17.85 17.97
C LEU A 50 -3.28 -16.52 17.93
N ILE A 51 -1.94 -16.54 17.98
CA ILE A 51 -1.07 -15.35 17.90
C ILE A 51 -1.23 -14.64 16.54
N GLY A 52 -1.45 -15.38 15.45
CA GLY A 52 -1.62 -14.80 14.11
C GLY A 52 -2.80 -13.83 13.99
N TRP A 53 -3.84 -13.98 14.82
CA TRP A 53 -4.97 -13.04 14.85
C TRP A 53 -4.56 -11.64 15.29
N PHE A 54 -3.56 -11.50 16.17
CA PHE A 54 -3.05 -10.20 16.57
C PHE A 54 -2.33 -9.50 15.42
N PHE A 55 -1.48 -10.23 14.69
CA PHE A 55 -0.76 -9.72 13.53
C PHE A 55 -1.69 -9.38 12.36
N LEU A 56 -2.68 -10.24 12.09
CA LEU A 56 -3.71 -9.97 11.09
C LEU A 56 -4.57 -8.78 11.50
N GLY A 57 -4.97 -8.66 12.76
CA GLY A 57 -5.71 -7.51 13.27
C GLY A 57 -4.94 -6.19 13.07
N LEU A 58 -3.63 -6.19 13.35
CA LEU A 58 -2.75 -5.06 13.05
C LEU A 58 -2.68 -4.77 11.54
N LEU A 59 -2.55 -5.80 10.70
CA LEU A 59 -2.54 -5.64 9.24
C LEU A 59 -3.84 -5.01 8.72
N TRP A 60 -4.99 -5.43 9.22
CA TRP A 60 -6.29 -4.87 8.88
C TRP A 60 -6.43 -3.41 9.34
N LEU A 61 -5.92 -3.08 10.54
CA LEU A 61 -5.88 -1.70 11.02
C LEU A 61 -5.02 -0.80 10.13
N LEU A 62 -3.85 -1.32 9.72
CA LEU A 62 -2.96 -0.63 8.79
C LEU A 62 -3.59 -0.47 7.39
N MET A 63 -4.37 -1.45 6.92
CA MET A 63 -5.16 -1.32 5.69
C MET A 63 -6.21 -0.20 5.78
N LEU A 64 -6.88 -0.04 6.92
CA LEU A 64 -7.82 1.08 7.13
C LEU A 64 -7.10 2.44 7.06
N ILE A 65 -5.92 2.54 7.66
CA ILE A 65 -5.10 3.76 7.58
C ILE A 65 -4.71 4.04 6.12
N ASP A 66 -4.37 3.00 5.35
CA ASP A 66 -4.01 3.14 3.95
C ASP A 66 -5.11 3.75 3.08
N LEU A 67 -6.38 3.54 3.42
CA LEU A 67 -7.52 4.14 2.72
C LEU A 67 -7.39 5.68 2.64
N PHE A 68 -6.87 6.30 3.70
CA PHE A 68 -6.62 7.74 3.79
C PHE A 68 -5.23 8.14 3.27
N VAL A 69 -4.24 7.23 3.31
CA VAL A 69 -2.87 7.53 2.87
C VAL A 69 -2.72 7.46 1.34
N ILE A 70 -3.44 6.55 0.66
CA ILE A 70 -3.44 6.41 -0.80
C ILE A 70 -3.68 7.74 -1.53
N PRO A 71 -4.77 8.50 -1.26
CA PRO A 71 -5.05 9.75 -1.97
C PRO A 71 -3.94 10.79 -1.78
N LEU A 72 -3.44 10.93 -0.56
CA LEU A 72 -2.33 11.82 -0.23
C LEU A 72 -1.06 11.44 -1.02
N ARG A 73 -0.72 10.14 -1.06
CA ARG A 73 0.48 9.66 -1.77
C ARG A 73 0.37 9.87 -3.28
N VAL A 74 -0.77 9.54 -3.89
CA VAL A 74 -0.98 9.73 -5.33
C VAL A 74 -0.84 11.22 -5.69
N GLY A 75 -1.40 12.12 -4.87
CA GLY A 75 -1.21 13.57 -5.04
C GLY A 75 0.26 13.98 -4.99
N THR A 76 1.02 13.52 -3.99
CA THR A 76 2.45 13.84 -3.88
C THR A 76 3.29 13.32 -5.04
N LEU A 77 3.00 12.11 -5.53
CA LEU A 77 3.70 11.50 -6.67
C LEU A 77 3.40 12.26 -7.96
N ASN A 78 2.13 12.61 -8.19
CA ASN A 78 1.74 13.38 -9.37
C ASN A 78 2.34 14.80 -9.35
N ALA A 79 2.37 15.46 -8.19
CA ALA A 79 3.06 16.75 -8.02
C ALA A 79 4.58 16.66 -8.25
N ARG A 80 5.21 15.55 -7.84
CA ARG A 80 6.64 15.30 -8.12
C ARG A 80 6.91 15.08 -9.61
N LEU A 81 6.04 14.36 -10.31
CA LEU A 81 6.14 14.15 -11.76
C LEU A 81 5.97 15.46 -12.51
N ALA A 82 4.96 16.26 -12.14
CA ALA A 82 4.70 17.57 -12.74
C ALA A 82 5.92 18.49 -12.63
N ARG A 83 6.60 18.52 -11.47
CA ARG A 83 7.84 19.29 -11.28
C ARG A 83 9.02 18.79 -12.11
N ARG A 84 9.14 17.48 -12.32
CA ARG A 84 10.22 16.90 -13.15
C ARG A 84 10.01 17.17 -14.63
N VAL A 85 8.77 17.18 -15.10
CA VAL A 85 8.44 17.36 -16.53
C VAL A 85 8.35 18.84 -16.90
N GLY A 86 7.82 19.70 -16.02
CA GLY A 86 7.70 21.15 -16.27
C GLY A 86 8.97 21.97 -15.96
N GLY A 87 10.06 21.31 -15.58
CA GLY A 87 11.38 21.94 -15.41
C GLY A 87 12.25 21.94 -16.68
N TYR A 88 11.68 21.52 -17.82
CA TYR A 88 12.25 21.58 -19.17
C TYR A 88 11.35 22.47 -20.03
#